data_AF-O02122-F1
#
_entry.id   AF-O02122-F1
#
_cell.length_a   1.000
_cell.length_b   1.000
_cell.length_c   1.000
_cell.angle_alpha   90.00
_cell.angle_beta   90.00
_cell.angle_gamma   90.00
#
_symmetry.space_group_name_H-M   'P 1'
#
loop_
_entity.id
_entity.type
_entity.pdbx_description
1 polymer ?
#
loop_
_entity_poly.entity_id
_entity_poly.type
_entity_poly.pdbx_seq_one_letter_code
_entity_poly.pdbx_strand_id
1 'polypeptide(L)'
;MTACLWILLVLTLSSKFCDAAFRYENRTLTCHVENGVDTCFLTAPDTKLQNLDLNINSLCRREPTDENSGNKKRIVCPIRCPKDYEVHVLNKIPSSNRKCTKYYTYGKFHDEHEWFIWMLEPCISTISTHCRFPDAVVKF
;
A
#
# COMPACT_ATOMS: atom_id res chain seq x y z
N MET A 1 -26.95 -13.50 -48.25
CA MET A 1 -25.51 -13.30 -47.93
C MET A 1 -25.27 -12.23 -46.85
N THR A 2 -26.28 -11.55 -46.31
CA THR A 2 -26.14 -10.46 -45.33
C THR A 2 -25.84 -10.91 -43.88
N ALA A 3 -26.09 -12.19 -43.54
CA ALA A 3 -25.82 -12.71 -42.19
C ALA A 3 -24.32 -12.88 -41.86
N CYS A 4 -23.46 -13.12 -42.86
CA CYS A 4 -22.02 -13.31 -42.63
C CYS A 4 -21.29 -12.03 -42.22
N LEU A 5 -21.80 -10.84 -42.60
CA LEU A 5 -21.12 -9.58 -42.27
C LEU A 5 -21.19 -9.23 -40.78
N TRP A 6 -22.27 -9.64 -40.10
CA TRP A 6 -22.46 -9.35 -38.67
C TRP A 6 -21.58 -10.23 -37.77
N ILE A 7 -21.32 -11.47 -38.16
CA ILE A 7 -20.46 -12.40 -37.38
C ILE A 7 -19.00 -11.94 -37.38
N LEU A 8 -18.52 -11.35 -38.49
CA LEU A 8 -17.16 -10.84 -38.59
C LEU A 8 -16.92 -9.57 -37.74
N LEU A 9 -17.95 -8.74 -37.56
CA LEU A 9 -17.81 -7.51 -36.77
C LEU A 9 -17.74 -7.79 -35.25
N VAL A 10 -18.33 -8.89 -34.78
CA VAL A 10 -18.30 -9.27 -33.35
C VAL A 10 -16.95 -9.90 -32.96
N LEU A 11 -16.26 -10.57 -33.89
CA LEU A 11 -15.00 -11.27 -33.61
C LEU A 11 -13.76 -10.36 -33.55
N THR A 12 -13.81 -9.13 -34.08
CA THR A 12 -12.66 -8.20 -34.03
C THR A 12 -12.61 -7.36 -32.76
N LEU A 13 -13.66 -7.37 -31.94
CA LEU A 13 -13.69 -6.65 -30.66
C LEU A 13 -13.17 -7.48 -29.48
N SER A 14 -12.94 -8.78 -29.64
CA SER A 14 -12.32 -9.61 -28.61
C SER A 14 -10.80 -9.55 -28.72
N SER A 15 -10.13 -9.34 -27.59
CA SER A 15 -8.69 -9.55 -27.33
C SER A 15 -7.69 -8.45 -27.74
N LYS A 16 -7.91 -7.19 -27.32
CA LYS A 16 -6.80 -6.30 -26.92
C LYS A 16 -6.86 -5.90 -25.44
N PHE A 17 -7.28 -6.81 -24.58
CA PHE A 17 -6.80 -6.81 -23.20
C PHE A 17 -5.36 -7.34 -23.23
N CYS A 18 -4.41 -6.55 -23.74
CA CYS A 18 -3.06 -6.67 -23.23
C CYS A 18 -3.16 -6.16 -21.80
N ASP A 19 -2.99 -7.04 -20.83
CA ASP A 19 -2.68 -6.62 -19.47
C ASP A 19 -1.54 -5.60 -19.60
N ALA A 20 -1.81 -4.34 -19.23
CA ALA A 20 -0.76 -3.35 -19.19
C ALA A 20 0.38 -3.91 -18.33
N ALA A 21 1.63 -3.75 -18.72
CA ALA A 21 2.72 -4.25 -17.90
C ALA A 21 2.76 -3.46 -16.58
N PHE A 22 3.03 -4.14 -15.46
CA PHE A 22 3.10 -3.55 -14.13
C PHE A 22 4.41 -3.91 -13.44
N ARG A 23 4.89 -3.01 -12.60
CA ARG A 23 6.02 -3.21 -11.71
C ARG A 23 5.60 -3.01 -10.26
N TYR A 24 6.17 -3.84 -9.39
CA TYR A 24 6.06 -3.68 -7.96
C TYR A 24 7.31 -2.99 -7.41
N GLU A 25 7.11 -2.02 -6.53
CA GLU A 25 8.15 -1.47 -5.66
C GLU A 25 7.90 -1.88 -4.22
N ASN A 26 8.89 -2.50 -3.60
CA ASN A 26 8.90 -2.86 -2.20
C ASN A 26 8.96 -1.61 -1.33
N ARG A 27 8.04 -1.50 -0.38
CA ARG A 27 8.09 -0.52 0.71
C ARG A 27 7.97 -1.25 2.03
N THR A 28 8.98 -1.10 2.87
CA THR A 28 8.98 -1.67 4.22
C THR A 28 8.94 -0.53 5.24
N LEU A 29 7.85 -0.49 6.02
CA LEU A 29 7.66 0.43 7.13
C LEU A 29 8.02 -0.30 8.42
N THR A 30 8.99 0.21 9.17
CA THR A 30 9.37 -0.30 10.48
C THR A 30 9.08 0.74 11.54
N CYS A 31 8.21 0.43 12.49
CA CYS A 31 7.91 1.30 13.62
C CYS A 31 8.24 0.62 14.95
N HIS A 32 8.72 1.40 15.90
CA HIS A 32 8.99 1.02 17.27
C HIS A 32 8.42 2.06 18.23
N VAL A 33 7.98 1.64 19.42
CA VAL A 33 7.51 2.54 20.47
C VAL A 33 8.45 2.41 21.66
N GLU A 34 9.13 3.49 22.01
CA GLU A 34 10.02 3.55 23.16
C GLU A 34 9.60 4.70 24.08
N ASN A 35 9.33 4.42 25.35
CA ASN A 35 8.94 5.44 26.35
C ASN A 35 7.77 6.34 25.89
N GLY A 36 6.83 5.78 25.12
CA GLY A 36 5.67 6.51 24.58
C GLY A 36 5.97 7.35 23.33
N VAL A 37 7.21 7.33 22.82
CA VAL A 37 7.62 7.97 21.57
C VAL A 37 7.62 6.94 20.44
N ASP A 38 6.91 7.25 19.38
CA ASP A 38 6.88 6.45 18.17
C ASP A 38 8.06 6.84 17.26
N THR A 39 8.82 5.86 16.79
CA THR A 39 9.87 6.05 15.79
C THR A 39 9.63 5.12 14.61
N CYS A 40 9.53 5.68 13.41
CA CYS A 40 9.20 4.96 12.19
C CYS A 40 10.16 5.27 11.03
N PHE A 41 10.52 4.23 10.29
CA PHE A 41 11.41 4.31 9.13
C PHE A 41 10.77 3.62 7.94
N LEU A 42 10.85 4.26 6.76
CA LEU A 42 10.41 3.69 5.50
C LEU A 42 11.63 3.38 4.62
N THR A 43 11.69 2.17 4.08
CA THR A 43 12.72 1.78 3.11
C THR A 43 12.07 1.37 1.81
N ALA A 44 12.63 1.82 0.68
CA ALA A 44 12.16 1.54 -0.67
C ALA A 44 13.33 1.13 -1.58
N PRO A 45 13.92 -0.07 -1.41
CA PRO A 45 15.21 -0.42 -2.01
C PRO A 45 15.19 -0.50 -3.55
N ASP A 46 14.02 -0.74 -4.14
CA ASP A 46 13.80 -0.92 -5.57
C ASP A 46 13.01 0.26 -6.19
N THR A 47 12.93 1.39 -5.48
CA THR A 47 12.28 2.59 -6.00
C THR A 47 12.98 3.11 -7.25
N LYS A 48 12.20 3.38 -8.29
CA LYS A 48 12.67 4.13 -9.48
C LYS A 48 12.19 5.58 -9.46
N LEU A 49 11.40 5.97 -8.47
CA LEU A 49 10.94 7.35 -8.31
C LEU A 49 12.12 8.23 -7.88
N GLN A 50 12.47 9.17 -8.74
CA GLN A 50 13.45 10.20 -8.41
C GLN A 50 12.88 11.08 -7.27
N ASN A 51 13.73 11.47 -6.33
CA ASN A 51 13.38 12.37 -5.21
C ASN A 51 12.29 11.82 -4.28
N LEU A 52 12.14 10.49 -4.17
CA LEU A 52 11.27 9.89 -3.18
C LEU A 52 11.81 10.18 -1.77
N ASP A 53 11.12 11.06 -1.03
CA ASP A 53 11.47 11.35 0.36
C ASP A 53 10.99 10.25 1.30
N LEU A 54 11.95 9.46 1.79
CA LEU A 54 11.75 8.38 2.74
C LEU A 54 11.77 8.85 4.21
N ASN A 55 12.04 10.13 4.48
CA ASN A 55 12.00 10.69 5.82
C ASN A 55 10.55 10.97 6.24
N ILE A 56 9.87 9.91 6.67
CA ILE A 56 8.45 9.96 7.03
C ILE A 56 8.19 10.07 8.53
N ASN A 57 9.22 10.02 9.38
CA ASN A 57 9.03 9.87 10.83
C ASN A 57 8.17 10.99 11.42
N SER A 58 8.41 12.23 10.98
CA SER A 58 7.64 13.42 11.39
C SER A 58 6.22 13.48 10.81
N LEU A 59 5.91 12.66 9.79
CA LEU A 59 4.59 12.57 9.16
C LEU A 59 3.71 11.48 9.77
N CYS A 60 4.30 10.58 10.57
CA CYS A 60 3.56 9.60 11.34
C CYS A 60 2.75 10.28 12.44
N ARG A 61 1.51 9.83 12.65
CA ARG A 61 0.62 10.37 13.68
C ARG A 61 -0.16 9.28 14.38
N ARG A 62 -0.58 9.56 15.62
CA ARG A 62 -1.59 8.76 16.32
C ARG A 62 -2.96 9.37 16.13
N GLU A 63 -3.92 8.56 15.71
CA GLU A 63 -5.32 8.94 15.57
C GLU A 63 -6.22 7.91 16.26
N PRO A 64 -7.40 8.32 16.76
CA PRO A 64 -8.38 7.36 17.24
C PRO A 64 -8.72 6.39 16.11
N THR A 65 -8.90 5.13 16.47
CA THR A 65 -9.57 4.20 15.56
C THR A 65 -11.05 4.56 15.40
N ASP A 66 -11.75 3.87 14.51
CA ASP A 66 -13.20 4.03 14.36
C ASP A 66 -13.93 3.86 15.70
N GLU A 67 -15.11 4.46 15.84
CA GLU A 67 -15.85 4.52 17.13
C GLU A 67 -16.05 3.13 17.77
N ASN A 68 -16.11 2.08 16.97
CA ASN A 68 -16.33 0.70 17.41
C ASN A 68 -15.15 0.06 18.17
N SER A 69 -13.95 0.63 18.09
CA SER A 69 -12.74 0.02 18.67
C SER A 69 -12.30 0.65 20.01
N GLY A 70 -13.15 1.52 20.58
CA GLY A 70 -12.96 2.15 21.88
C GLY A 70 -11.90 3.25 21.86
N ASN A 71 -11.27 3.51 23.02
CA ASN A 71 -10.24 4.56 23.18
C ASN A 71 -8.86 4.19 22.57
N LYS A 72 -8.81 3.23 21.64
CA LYS A 72 -7.55 2.80 21.05
C LYS A 72 -7.08 3.84 20.03
N LYS A 73 -5.78 4.09 20.03
CA LYS A 73 -5.13 4.93 19.01
C LYS A 73 -4.31 4.04 18.10
N ARG A 74 -4.45 4.25 16.79
CA ARG A 74 -3.58 3.64 15.78
C ARG A 74 -2.47 4.62 15.41
N ILE A 75 -1.27 4.12 15.18
CA ILE A 75 -0.25 4.88 14.45
C ILE A 75 -0.56 4.78 12.96
N VAL A 76 -0.36 5.87 12.25
CA VAL A 76 -0.60 6.00 10.81
C VAL A 76 0.61 6.68 10.20
N CYS A 77 1.21 6.04 9.20
CA CYS A 77 2.37 6.55 8.50
C CYS A 77 2.17 6.47 6.98
N PRO A 78 2.58 7.50 6.22
CA PRO A 78 2.58 7.42 4.77
C PRO A 78 3.61 6.38 4.30
N ILE A 79 3.28 5.65 3.24
CA ILE A 79 4.22 4.75 2.56
C ILE A 79 4.74 5.30 1.24
N ARG A 80 4.40 6.56 0.93
CA ARG A 80 4.85 7.28 -0.27
C ARG A 80 4.45 6.58 -1.56
N CYS A 81 3.27 5.96 -1.56
CA CYS A 81 2.65 5.38 -2.75
C CYS A 81 1.44 6.25 -3.09
N PRO A 82 1.42 6.95 -4.24
CA PRO A 82 0.28 7.76 -4.64
C PRO A 82 -1.02 6.96 -4.71
N LYS A 83 -2.14 7.61 -4.42
CA LYS A 83 -3.47 7.01 -4.38
C LYS A 83 -3.86 6.31 -5.69
N ASP A 84 -3.43 6.84 -6.83
CA ASP A 84 -3.73 6.31 -8.16
C ASP A 84 -3.09 4.94 -8.44
N TYR A 85 -2.18 4.51 -7.56
CA TYR A 85 -1.53 3.21 -7.63
C TYR A 85 -2.06 2.27 -6.55
N GLU A 86 -1.84 0.98 -6.75
CA GLU A 86 -2.35 -0.03 -5.83
C GLU A 86 -1.27 -0.42 -4.81
N VAL A 87 -1.65 -0.52 -3.54
CA VAL A 87 -0.76 -1.02 -2.48
C VAL A 87 -1.18 -2.41 -2.04
N HIS A 88 -0.26 -3.35 -1.93
CA HIS A 88 -0.51 -4.63 -1.27
C HIS A 88 0.28 -4.71 0.03
N VAL A 89 -0.41 -4.93 1.14
CA VAL A 89 0.27 -5.34 2.38
C VAL A 89 0.69 -6.79 2.18
N LEU A 90 1.96 -7.14 2.37
CA LEU A 90 2.45 -8.50 2.17
C LEU A 90 2.37 -9.27 3.49
N ASN A 91 3.26 -8.92 4.41
CA ASN A 91 3.46 -9.58 5.68
C ASN A 91 3.87 -8.57 6.75
N LYS A 92 3.69 -9.01 7.99
CA LYS A 92 4.22 -8.38 9.20
C LYS A 92 5.42 -9.19 9.67
N ILE A 93 6.41 -8.56 10.28
CA ILE A 93 7.57 -9.22 10.89
C ILE A 93 7.58 -8.90 12.39
N PRO A 94 7.53 -9.90 13.30
CA PRO A 94 7.40 -11.31 13.02
C PRO A 94 6.00 -11.65 12.47
N SER A 95 5.94 -12.62 11.56
CA SER A 95 4.69 -13.09 10.96
C SER A 95 3.86 -13.93 11.94
N SER A 96 4.52 -14.61 12.88
CA SER A 96 3.91 -15.46 13.89
C SER A 96 3.55 -14.69 15.17
N ASN A 97 2.57 -13.79 15.09
CA ASN A 97 1.95 -13.23 16.29
C ASN A 97 0.43 -13.38 16.22
N ARG A 98 -0.12 -14.34 16.99
CA ARG A 98 -1.57 -14.63 17.01
C ARG A 98 -2.44 -13.47 17.49
N LYS A 99 -1.86 -12.47 18.17
CA LYS A 99 -2.58 -11.25 18.56
C LYS A 99 -2.72 -10.25 17.41
N CYS A 100 -1.98 -10.43 16.33
CA CYS A 100 -1.87 -9.47 15.24
C CYS A 100 -2.39 -10.06 13.94
N THR A 101 -3.52 -9.53 13.47
CA THR A 101 -4.20 -10.02 12.26
C THR A 101 -4.28 -8.90 11.23
N LYS A 102 -3.89 -9.22 9.99
CA LYS A 102 -3.97 -8.30 8.84
C LYS A 102 -5.40 -7.78 8.68
N TYR A 103 -5.52 -6.48 8.46
CA TYR A 103 -6.76 -5.70 8.37
C TYR A 103 -7.58 -5.56 9.66
N TYR A 104 -7.21 -6.25 10.75
CA TYR A 104 -7.83 -6.07 12.06
C TYR A 104 -6.96 -5.28 13.03
N THR A 105 -5.65 -5.54 13.06
CA THR A 105 -4.70 -4.84 13.96
C THR A 105 -3.67 -4.01 13.22
N TYR A 106 -3.61 -4.14 11.89
CA TYR A 106 -2.82 -3.31 11.01
C TYR A 106 -3.40 -3.40 9.60
N GLY A 107 -3.21 -2.38 8.78
CA GLY A 107 -3.76 -2.38 7.44
C GLY A 107 -3.31 -1.18 6.63
N LYS A 108 -4.05 -0.93 5.54
CA LYS A 108 -3.83 0.19 4.64
C LYS A 108 -5.12 1.00 4.48
N PHE A 109 -4.98 2.29 4.23
CA PHE A 109 -6.03 3.14 3.66
C PHE A 109 -5.33 4.23 2.83
N HIS A 110 -6.07 5.04 2.09
CA HIS A 110 -5.51 6.21 1.42
C HIS A 110 -6.36 7.44 1.75
N ASP A 111 -5.75 8.62 1.65
CA ASP A 111 -6.48 9.89 1.63
C ASP A 111 -6.73 10.32 0.18
N GLU A 112 -6.71 11.64 -0.09
CA GLU A 112 -6.81 12.19 -1.43
C GLU A 112 -5.52 12.07 -2.24
N HIS A 113 -4.37 11.86 -1.60
CA HIS A 113 -3.04 11.98 -2.20
C HIS A 113 -2.26 10.66 -2.20
N GLU A 114 -2.20 9.98 -1.05
CA GLU A 114 -1.33 8.81 -0.88
C GLU A 114 -1.89 7.74 0.04
N TRP A 115 -1.27 6.55 -0.05
CA TRP A 115 -1.55 5.44 0.83
C TRP A 115 -0.79 5.54 2.16
N PHE A 116 -1.47 5.12 3.21
CA PHE A 116 -0.98 5.02 4.56
C PHE A 116 -1.06 3.58 5.05
N ILE A 117 -0.11 3.23 5.90
CA ILE A 117 -0.18 2.02 6.73
C ILE A 117 -0.53 2.43 8.14
N TRP A 118 -1.47 1.69 8.72
CA TRP A 118 -1.86 1.87 10.11
C TRP A 118 -1.58 0.62 10.93
N MET A 119 -1.26 0.80 12.20
CA MET A 119 -0.99 -0.28 13.15
C MET A 119 -1.58 0.05 14.52
N LEU A 120 -2.09 -0.96 15.20
CA LEU A 120 -2.55 -0.89 16.58
C LEU A 120 -1.53 -1.50 17.53
N GLU A 121 -1.49 -1.04 18.77
CA GLU A 121 -0.81 -1.78 19.83
C GLU A 121 -1.54 -3.10 20.14
N PRO A 122 -0.81 -4.18 20.49
CA PRO A 122 0.65 -4.30 20.62
C PRO A 122 1.31 -4.76 19.30
N CYS A 123 0.71 -4.46 18.16
CA CYS A 123 1.08 -4.95 16.84
C CYS A 123 1.92 -3.97 16.00
N ILE A 124 2.33 -2.85 16.58
CA ILE A 124 3.32 -1.92 16.00
C ILE A 124 4.62 -2.70 15.75
N SER A 125 5.09 -2.66 14.51
CA SER A 125 6.08 -3.62 14.03
C SER A 125 6.61 -3.22 12.66
N THR A 126 7.31 -4.15 11.99
CA THR A 126 7.67 -4.02 10.58
C THR A 126 6.56 -4.58 9.68
N ILE A 127 6.12 -3.78 8.72
CA ILE A 127 5.14 -4.11 7.68
C ILE A 127 5.79 -3.96 6.32
N SER A 128 5.83 -5.04 5.54
CA SER A 128 6.27 -5.00 4.15
C SER A 128 5.07 -4.89 3.22
N THR A 129 5.21 -4.07 2.20
CA THR A 129 4.17 -3.76 1.21
C THR A 129 4.77 -3.69 -0.18
N HIS A 130 3.93 -3.83 -1.21
CA HIS A 130 4.28 -3.45 -2.59
C HIS A 130 3.41 -2.28 -3.04
N CYS A 131 4.00 -1.29 -3.69
CA CYS A 131 3.28 -0.31 -4.51
C CYS A 131 3.34 -0.76 -5.98
N ARG A 132 2.20 -0.86 -6.64
CA ARG A 132 2.06 -1.36 -8.02
C ARG A 132 1.90 -0.20 -8.99
N PHE A 133 2.89 -0.02 -9.85
CA PHE A 133 2.91 1.02 -10.87
C PHE A 133 2.66 0.41 -12.26
N PRO A 134 1.92 1.09 -13.15
CA PRO A 134 1.97 0.80 -14.58
C PRO A 134 3.39 1.06 -15.09
N ASP A 135 3.94 0.18 -15.91
CA ASP A 135 5.30 0.33 -16.45
C ASP A 135 5.46 1.61 -17.27
N ALA A 136 4.39 2.09 -17.90
CA ALA A 136 4.39 3.30 -18.72
C ALA A 136 4.61 4.61 -17.94
N VAL A 137 4.32 4.64 -16.63
CA VAL A 137 4.38 5.86 -15.79
C VAL A 137 5.83 6.22 -15.46
N VAL A 138 6.74 5.25 -15.39
CA VAL A 138 8.14 5.51 -15.07
C VAL A 138 8.95 5.57 -16.37
N LYS A 139 8.63 6.55 -17.21
CA LYS A 139 9.56 6.99 -18.24
C LYS A 139 10.57 7.91 -17.59
N PHE A 140 11.80 7.41 -17.49
CA PHE A 140 12.98 8.13 -17.04
C PHE A 140 13.36 9.26 -17.99
#